data_AF-D3PZS9-F1
#
_entry.id   AF-D3PZS9-F1
#
_cell.length_a   1.000
_cell.length_b   1.000
_cell.length_c   1.000
_cell.angle_alpha   90.00
_cell.angle_beta   90.00
_cell.angle_gamma   90.00
#
_symmetry.space_group_name_H-M   'P 1'
#
loop_
_entity.id
_entity.type
_entity.pdbx_description
1 polymer ?
#
loop_
_entity_poly.entity_id
_entity_poly.type
_entity_poly.pdbx_seq_one_letter_code
_entity_poly.pdbx_strand_id
1 'polypeptide(L)' 'MRKEPLITVATITALASAVLSALVAFGINLTEAQSTSILGLVAVAAPLAVAWFARSKVASPNTVEKIQAEQTANAE' A
#
# COMPACT_ATOMS: atom_id res chain seq x y z
N MET A 1 8.18 1.61 15.75
CA MET A 1 6.76 1.32 15.43
C MET A 1 6.71 0.26 14.35
N ARG A 2 6.17 -0.93 14.65
CA ARG A 2 5.94 -2.01 13.69
C ARG A 2 4.96 -1.44 12.65
N LYS A 3 5.38 -1.26 11.39
CA LYS A 3 4.48 -0.67 10.37
C LYS A 3 3.38 -1.68 10.08
N GLU A 4 2.20 -1.45 10.65
CA GLU A 4 1.04 -2.30 10.44
C GLU A 4 0.55 -2.13 8.99
N PRO A 5 0.48 -3.21 8.20
CA PRO A 5 0.04 -3.14 6.81
C PRO A 5 -1.34 -2.48 6.68
N LEU A 6 -2.23 -2.75 7.63
CA LEU A 6 -3.59 -2.17 7.68
C LEU A 6 -3.58 -0.65 7.79
N ILE A 7 -2.71 -0.07 8.64
CA ILE A 7 -2.63 1.39 8.79
C ILE A 7 -2.15 2.03 7.48
N THR A 8 -1.21 1.38 6.77
CA THR A 8 -0.69 1.91 5.50
C THR A 8 -1.78 1.90 4.42
N VAL A 9 -2.49 0.79 4.26
CA VAL A 9 -3.61 0.67 3.32
C VAL A 9 -4.71 1.67 3.68
N ALA A 10 -5.13 1.70 4.94
CA ALA A 10 -6.19 2.60 5.42
C ALA A 10 -5.85 4.07 5.19
N THR A 11 -4.58 4.47 5.39
CA THR A 11 -4.13 5.84 5.13
C THR A 11 -4.21 6.19 3.65
N ILE A 12 -3.81 5.28 2.75
CA ILE A 12 -3.89 5.51 1.30
C ILE A 12 -5.35 5.61 0.85
N THR A 13 -6.23 4.73 1.34
CA THR A 13 -7.65 4.77 1.04
C THR A 13 -8.32 6.05 1.59
N ALA A 14 -7.97 6.45 2.81
CA ALA A 14 -8.45 7.70 3.41
C ALA A 14 -7.99 8.93 2.63
N LEU A 15 -6.73 8.95 2.17
CA LEU A 15 -6.19 10.02 1.34
C LEU A 15 -6.94 10.13 0.00
N ALA A 16 -7.14 9.01 -0.69
CA ALA A 16 -7.89 8.99 -1.95
C ALA A 16 -9.33 9.49 -1.77
N SER A 17 -9.99 9.05 -0.70
CA SER A 17 -11.35 9.48 -0.36
C SER A 17 -11.41 10.98 -0.04
N ALA A 18 -10.43 11.50 0.70
CA ALA A 18 -10.34 12.91 1.05
C ALA A 18 -10.13 13.80 -0.19
N VAL A 19 -9.27 13.39 -1.12
CA VAL A 19 -9.06 14.12 -2.38
C VAL A 19 -10.34 14.16 -3.21
N LEU A 20 -11.01 13.03 -3.38
CA LEU A 20 -12.28 12.97 -4.10
C LEU A 20 -13.35 13.85 -3.44
N SER A 21 -13.48 13.77 -2.12
CA SER A 21 -14.43 14.61 -1.37
C SER A 21 -14.12 16.10 -1.50
N ALA A 22 -12.84 16.49 -1.52
CA ALA A 22 -12.44 17.88 -1.71
C ALA A 22 -12.78 18.39 -3.12
N LEU A 23 -12.52 17.60 -4.17
CA LEU A 23 -12.87 17.96 -5.55
C LEU A 23 -14.38 18.20 -5.71
N VAL A 24 -15.19 17.33 -5.13
CA VAL A 24 -16.66 17.47 -5.12
C VAL A 24 -17.09 18.71 -4.34
N ALA A 25 -16.50 18.97 -3.17
CA ALA A 25 -16.79 20.15 -2.36
C ALA A 25 -16.45 21.47 -3.06
N PHE A 26 -15.44 21.49 -3.94
CA PHE A 26 -15.09 22.64 -4.78
C PHE A 26 -15.97 22.81 -6.03
N GLY A 27 -17.03 22.00 -6.17
CA GLY A 27 -17.99 22.12 -7.27
C GLY A 27 -17.54 21.49 -8.59
N ILE A 28 -16.48 20.67 -8.57
CA ILE A 28 -16.09 19.87 -9.73
C ILE A 28 -17.08 18.71 -9.82
N ASN A 29 -18.09 18.86 -10.68
CA ASN A 29 -19.02 17.79 -11.01
C ASN A 29 -18.27 16.69 -11.77
N LEU A 30 -17.95 15.60 -11.09
CA LEU A 30 -17.44 14.40 -11.72
C LEU A 30 -18.58 13.72 -12.48
N THR A 31 -18.37 13.44 -13.76
CA THR A 31 -19.31 12.60 -14.50
C THR A 31 -19.28 11.17 -13.95
N GLU A 32 -20.34 10.41 -14.19
CA GLU A 32 -20.44 9.02 -13.73
C GLU A 32 -19.28 8.16 -14.26
N ALA A 33 -18.86 8.42 -15.51
CA ALA A 33 -17.69 7.79 -16.14
C ALA A 33 -16.38 8.16 -15.43
N GLN A 34 -16.21 9.41 -14.99
CA GLN A 34 -15.01 9.85 -14.26
C GLN A 34 -14.96 9.23 -12.87
N SER A 35 -16.07 9.21 -12.13
CA SER A 35 -16.15 8.59 -10.81
C SER A 35 -15.80 7.10 -10.89
N THR A 36 -16.40 6.39 -11.86
CA THR A 36 -16.13 4.96 -12.10
C THR A 36 -14.67 4.71 -12.47
N SER A 37 -14.09 5.55 -13.32
CA SER A 37 -12.68 5.43 -13.73
C SER A 37 -11.72 5.67 -12.57
N ILE A 38 -11.98 6.69 -11.74
CA ILE A 38 -11.15 6.97 -10.55
C ILE A 38 -11.26 5.84 -9.54
N LEU A 39 -12.47 5.34 -9.27
CA LEU A 39 -12.68 4.23 -8.36
C LEU A 39 -11.96 2.96 -8.84
N GLY A 40 -12.04 2.65 -10.14
CA GLY A 40 -11.32 1.53 -10.75
C GLY A 40 -9.81 1.69 -10.67
N LEU A 41 -9.29 2.91 -10.89
CA LEU A 41 -7.86 3.20 -10.78
C LEU A 41 -7.38 3.05 -9.32
N VAL A 42 -8.13 3.58 -8.35
CA VAL A 42 -7.81 3.45 -6.92
C VAL A 42 -7.83 1.97 -6.48
N ALA A 43 -8.80 1.19 -6.97
CA ALA A 43 -8.93 -0.23 -6.64
C ALA A 43 -7.70 -1.07 -7.05
N VAL A 44 -6.97 -0.66 -8.10
CA VAL A 44 -5.76 -1.36 -8.57
C VAL A 44 -4.48 -0.69 -8.07
N ALA A 45 -4.40 0.64 -8.16
CA ALA A 45 -3.19 1.39 -7.84
C ALA A 45 -2.88 1.37 -6.33
N ALA A 46 -3.90 1.44 -5.46
CA ALA A 46 -3.68 1.47 -4.02
C ALA A 46 -3.08 0.14 -3.49
N PRO A 47 -3.62 -1.05 -3.82
CA PRO A 47 -2.99 -2.31 -3.42
C PRO A 47 -1.58 -2.50 -3.99
N LEU A 48 -1.34 -2.09 -5.25
CA LEU A 48 -0.01 -2.19 -5.86
C LEU A 48 1.01 -1.28 -5.18
N ALA A 49 0.64 -0.04 -4.86
CA ALA A 49 1.50 0.88 -4.14
C ALA A 49 1.86 0.34 -2.75
N VAL A 50 0.88 -0.24 -2.04
CA VAL A 50 1.11 -0.90 -0.74
C VAL A 50 2.03 -2.10 -0.91
N ALA A 51 1.78 -2.97 -1.89
CA ALA A 51 2.59 -4.16 -2.14
C ALA A 51 4.05 -3.78 -2.44
N TRP A 52 4.26 -2.78 -3.31
CA TRP A 52 5.59 -2.28 -3.64
C TRP A 52 6.30 -1.68 -2.43
N PHE A 53 5.60 -0.83 -1.67
CA PHE A 53 6.15 -0.23 -0.45
C PHE A 53 6.49 -1.30 0.59
N ALA A 54 5.61 -2.27 0.82
CA ALA A 54 5.84 -3.37 1.74
C ALA A 54 7.04 -4.20 1.30
N ARG A 55 7.15 -4.55 0.02
CA ARG A 55 8.27 -5.31 -0.55
C ARG A 55 9.62 -4.63 -0.30
N SER A 56 9.67 -3.29 -0.35
CA SER A 56 10.89 -2.52 -0.05
C SER A 56 11.37 -2.60 1.40
N LYS A 57 10.52 -3.10 2.32
CA LYS A 57 10.77 -3.14 3.76
C LYS A 57 10.98 -4.55 4.32
N VAL A 58 10.82 -5.59 3.51
CA VAL A 58 11.02 -6.99 3.92
C VAL A 58 12.22 -7.58 3.21
N ALA A 59 13.07 -8.30 3.95
CA ALA A 59 14.17 -9.05 3.37
C ALA A 59 13.63 -10.14 2.42
N SER A 60 14.40 -10.45 1.37
CA SER A 60 14.05 -11.55 0.48
C SER A 60 14.10 -12.89 1.24
N PRO A 61 13.27 -13.89 0.89
CA PRO A 61 13.31 -15.21 1.52
C PRO A 61 14.72 -15.80 1.56
N ASN A 62 15.46 -15.70 0.46
CA ASN A 62 16.84 -16.19 0.35
C ASN A 62 17.79 -15.49 1.34
N THR A 63 17.56 -14.21 1.66
CA THR A 63 18.35 -13.48 2.66
C THR A 63 18.03 -13.99 4.07
N VAL A 64 16.76 -14.28 4.35
CA VAL A 64 16.33 -14.81 5.65
C VAL A 64 16.88 -16.22 5.85
N GLU A 65 16.82 -17.08 4.83
CA GLU A 65 17.38 -18.44 4.86
C GLU A 65 18.88 -18.43 5.15
N LYS A 66 19.64 -17.54 4.51
CA LYS A 66 21.08 -17.37 4.76
C LYS A 66 21.38 -16.95 6.20
N ILE A 67 20.67 -15.93 6.69
CA ILE A 67 20.84 -15.45 8.07
C ILE A 67 20.50 -16.57 9.05
N GLN A 68 19.44 -17.34 8.79
CA GLN A 68 19.03 -18.43 9.67
C GLN A 68 20.04 -19.58 9.68
N ALA A 69 20.58 -19.95 8.51
CA ALA A 69 21.65 -20.96 8.39
C ALA A 69 22.93 -20.54 9.14
N GLU A 70 23.35 -19.28 9.00
CA GLU A 70 24.49 -18.72 9.76
C GLU A 70 24.24 -18.73 11.27
N GLN A 71 23.03 -18.45 11.74
CA GLN A 71 22.72 -18.47 13.16
C GLN A 71 22.72 -19.89 13.75
N THR A 72 22.22 -20.89 13.02
CA THR A 72 22.31 -22.29 13.47
C THR A 72 23.74 -22.80 13.55
N ALA A 73 24.61 -22.41 12.61
CA ALA A 73 26.01 -22.84 12.59
C ALA A 73 26.85 -22.22 13.72
N ASN A 74 26.48 -21.04 14.22
CA ASN A 74 27.17 -20.37 15.34
C ASN A 74 26.63 -20.79 16.72
N ALA A 75 25.57 -21.60 16.76
CA ALA A 75 24.95 -22.08 18.00
C ALA A 75 25.43 -23.49 18.42
N GLU A 76 26.17 -24.19 17.55
CA GLU A 76 26.91 -25.43 17.83
C GLU A 76 28.35 -25.14 18.28
#